data_AF-A0A959IV59-F1
#
_entry.id   AF-A0A959IV59-F1
#
_cell.length_a   1.000
_cell.length_b   1.000
_cell.length_c   1.000
_cell.angle_alpha   90.00
_cell.angle_beta   90.00
_cell.angle_gamma   90.00
#
_symmetry.space_group_name_H-M   'P 1'
#
loop_
_entity.id
_entity.type
_entity.pdbx_description
1 polymer ?
#
loop_
_entity_poly.entity_id
_entity_poly.type
_entity_poly.pdbx_seq_one_letter_code
_entity_poly.pdbx_strand_id
1 'polypeptide(L)'
;MPRRIRPFLDAIRPDRAVFVKYEFWFNTLQALAARRVPTLLISGIFRPKQFFFQWYGGYFRKQLRHFEHFFVQDEASVQLLQQHGFSNCTRAGDTRIDR
;
A
#
# COMPACT_ATOMS: atom_id res chain seq x y z
N MET A 1 14.93 -8.35 -10.23
CA MET A 1 15.45 -9.49 -9.44
C MET A 1 14.46 -9.88 -8.34
N PRO A 2 13.47 -10.77 -8.58
CA PRO A 2 12.46 -11.19 -7.59
C PRO A 2 12.90 -12.35 -6.66
N ARG A 3 14.12 -12.88 -6.83
CA ARG A 3 14.50 -14.23 -6.37
C ARG A 3 14.74 -14.38 -4.86
N ARG A 4 14.75 -13.29 -4.07
CA ARG A 4 15.10 -13.35 -2.64
C ARG A 4 13.96 -13.03 -1.66
N ILE A 5 12.81 -12.54 -2.13
CA ILE A 5 11.75 -12.10 -1.21
C ILE A 5 11.03 -13.27 -0.53
N ARG A 6 10.81 -14.39 -1.25
CA ARG A 6 10.15 -15.57 -0.68
C ARG A 6 11.00 -16.20 0.44
N PRO A 7 12.29 -16.55 0.21
CA PRO A 7 13.14 -17.08 1.29
C PRO A 7 13.27 -16.12 2.48
N PHE A 8 13.32 -14.82 2.23
CA PHE A 8 13.34 -13.82 3.30
C PHE A 8 12.07 -13.88 4.15
N LEU A 9 10.88 -13.82 3.53
CA LEU A 9 9.61 -13.89 4.24
C LEU A 9 9.41 -15.24 4.94
N ASP A 10 9.92 -16.34 4.39
CA ASP A 10 9.84 -17.67 4.99
C ASP A 10 10.71 -17.80 6.24
N ALA A 11 11.83 -17.05 6.30
CA ALA A 11 12.70 -16.98 7.46
C ALA A 11 12.13 -16.10 8.57
N ILE A 12 11.61 -14.91 8.22
CA ILE A 12 11.14 -13.94 9.22
C ILE A 12 9.70 -14.17 9.69
N ARG A 13 8.87 -14.88 8.89
CA ARG A 13 7.47 -15.24 9.18
C ARG A 13 6.68 -14.10 9.85
N PRO A 14 6.50 -12.96 9.17
CA PRO A 14 5.90 -11.79 9.79
C PRO A 14 4.41 -12.00 10.04
N ASP A 15 3.95 -11.64 11.24
CA ASP A 15 2.52 -11.58 11.54
C ASP A 15 1.82 -10.41 10.85
N ARG A 16 2.55 -9.31 10.56
CA ARG A 16 2.07 -8.11 9.85
C ARG A 16 3.20 -7.43 9.09
N ALA A 17 2.86 -6.69 8.05
CA ALA A 17 3.80 -5.85 7.30
C ALA A 17 3.31 -4.40 7.23
N VAL A 18 4.25 -3.46 7.31
CA VAL A 18 3.96 -2.02 7.20
C VAL A 18 4.83 -1.43 6.11
N PHE A 19 4.20 -0.70 5.20
CA PHE A 19 4.84 0.07 4.14
C PHE A 19 4.72 1.55 4.42
N VAL A 20 5.74 2.32 4.03
CA VAL A 20 5.77 3.77 4.27
C VAL A 20 5.69 4.54 2.95
N LYS A 21 4.80 5.53 2.90
CA LYS A 21 4.65 6.50 1.78
C LYS A 21 4.41 5.87 0.40
N TYR A 22 5.49 5.67 -0.36
CA TYR A 22 5.48 5.28 -1.78
C TYR A 22 6.18 3.95 -2.04
N GLU A 23 6.49 3.19 -1.00
CA GLU A 23 7.23 1.93 -1.11
C GLU A 23 6.37 0.80 -1.68
N PHE A 24 5.92 0.91 -2.92
CA PHE A 24 5.08 -0.10 -3.54
C PHE A 24 5.92 -1.23 -4.15
N TRP A 25 6.59 -2.00 -3.29
CA TRP A 25 7.34 -3.20 -3.68
C TRP A 25 6.39 -4.34 -4.05
N PHE A 26 5.82 -4.31 -5.27
CA PHE A 26 4.75 -5.25 -5.68
C PHE A 26 5.09 -6.73 -5.54
N ASN A 27 6.35 -7.11 -5.78
CA ASN A 27 6.79 -8.49 -5.57
C ASN A 27 6.67 -8.90 -4.09
N THR A 28 6.98 -7.98 -3.18
CA THR A 28 6.83 -8.18 -1.73
C THR A 28 5.37 -8.21 -1.35
N LEU A 29 4.57 -7.26 -1.85
CA LEU A 29 3.14 -7.21 -1.61
C LEU A 29 2.43 -8.50 -2.06
N GLN A 30 2.75 -9.00 -3.25
CA GLN A 30 2.20 -10.25 -3.76
C GLN A 30 2.65 -11.45 -2.92
N ALA A 31 3.90 -11.46 -2.47
CA ALA A 31 4.43 -12.53 -1.62
C ALA A 31 3.80 -12.53 -0.21
N LEU A 32 3.51 -11.36 0.36
CA LEU A 32 2.79 -11.18 1.62
C LEU A 32 1.31 -11.60 1.46
N ALA A 33 0.66 -11.15 0.39
CA ALA A 33 -0.72 -11.50 0.07
C ALA A 33 -0.90 -13.02 -0.10
N ALA A 34 0.03 -13.69 -0.80
CA ALA A 34 0.02 -15.15 -0.96
C ALA A 34 0.14 -15.89 0.38
N ARG A 35 0.77 -15.27 1.39
CA ARG A 35 0.90 -15.79 2.76
C ARG A 35 -0.22 -15.29 3.69
N ARG A 36 -1.18 -14.52 3.18
CA ARG A 36 -2.26 -13.86 3.95
C ARG A 36 -1.72 -12.99 5.09
N VAL A 37 -0.55 -12.39 4.92
CA VAL A 37 0.02 -11.47 5.91
C VAL A 37 -0.71 -10.13 5.80
N PRO A 38 -1.40 -9.69 6.87
CA PRO A 38 -2.05 -8.39 6.90
C PRO A 38 -1.02 -7.27 6.68
N THR A 39 -1.35 -6.35 5.77
CA THR A 39 -0.40 -5.36 5.26
C THR A 39 -1.00 -3.96 5.33
N LEU A 40 -0.30 -3.03 5.96
CA LEU A 40 -0.72 -1.65 6.15
C LEU A 40 0.16 -0.69 5.34
N LEU A 41 -0.44 0.37 4.78
CA LEU A 41 0.32 1.52 4.29
C LEU A 41 0.19 2.67 5.28
N ILE A 42 1.31 3.23 5.73
CA ILE A 42 1.34 4.42 6.58
C ILE A 42 1.96 5.62 5.86
N SER A 43 1.50 6.81 6.25
CA SER A 43 1.92 8.08 5.66
C SER A 43 1.75 8.12 4.13
N GLY A 44 0.73 7.43 3.60
CA GLY A 44 0.44 7.37 2.17
C GLY A 44 0.04 8.72 1.61
N ILE A 45 0.53 9.06 0.42
CA ILE A 45 0.08 10.22 -0.36
C ILE A 45 -0.25 9.72 -1.75
N PHE A 46 -1.47 9.96 -2.20
CA PHE A 46 -1.95 9.52 -3.50
C PHE A 46 -2.22 10.74 -4.40
N ARG A 47 -1.72 10.68 -5.64
CA ARG A 47 -1.86 11.77 -6.61
C ARG A 47 -2.50 11.22 -7.89
N PRO A 48 -3.45 11.93 -8.53
CA PRO A 48 -4.14 11.42 -9.71
C PRO A 48 -3.19 11.01 -10.85
N LYS A 49 -2.04 11.68 -10.97
CA LYS A 49 -1.00 11.40 -11.99
C LYS A 49 -0.19 10.12 -11.75
N GLN A 50 -0.26 9.50 -10.57
CA GLN A 50 0.43 8.24 -10.31
C GLN A 50 -0.11 7.14 -11.24
N PHE A 51 0.78 6.27 -11.70
CA PHE A 51 0.45 5.22 -12.67
C PHE A 51 -0.67 4.30 -12.20
N PHE A 52 -0.85 4.12 -10.88
CA PHE A 52 -1.98 3.38 -10.29
C PHE A 52 -3.34 3.83 -10.79
N PHE A 53 -3.49 5.14 -11.00
CA PHE A 53 -4.75 5.79 -11.27
C PHE A 53 -4.98 6.04 -12.75
N GLN A 54 -3.95 5.86 -13.57
CA GLN A 54 -4.05 5.94 -15.03
C GLN A 54 -4.78 4.73 -15.63
N TRP A 55 -5.27 4.86 -16.86
CA TRP A 55 -6.03 3.83 -17.57
C TRP A 55 -5.22 2.52 -17.74
N TYR A 56 -3.90 2.62 -17.94
CA TYR A 56 -2.98 1.49 -18.04
C TYR A 56 -2.55 0.92 -16.67
N GLY A 57 -2.97 1.54 -15.57
CA GLY A 57 -2.56 1.20 -14.20
C GLY A 57 -3.27 -0.01 -13.58
N GLY A 58 -4.18 -0.65 -14.31
CA GLY A 58 -5.10 -1.65 -13.76
C GLY A 58 -4.42 -2.79 -13.00
N TYR A 59 -3.30 -3.32 -13.51
CA TYR A 59 -2.53 -4.38 -12.83
C TYR A 59 -2.03 -3.93 -11.45
N PHE A 60 -1.41 -2.75 -11.36
CA PHE A 60 -0.87 -2.21 -10.12
C PHE A 60 -1.96 -1.80 -9.13
N ARG A 61 -3.09 -1.28 -9.65
CA ARG A 61 -4.27 -0.97 -8.84
C ARG A 61 -4.85 -2.23 -8.17
N LYS A 62 -4.82 -3.38 -8.85
CA LYS A 62 -5.20 -4.66 -8.23
C LYS A 62 -4.26 -5.03 -7.08
N GLN A 63 -2.96 -4.74 -7.20
CA GLN A 63 -2.01 -4.99 -6.12
C GLN A 63 -2.37 -4.16 -4.87
N LEU A 64 -2.76 -2.90 -5.04
CA LEU A 64 -3.18 -2.06 -3.90
C LEU A 64 -4.32 -2.68 -3.07
N ARG A 65 -5.17 -3.54 -3.66
CA ARG A 65 -6.23 -4.23 -2.92
C ARG A 65 -5.72 -5.24 -1.88
N HIS A 66 -4.44 -5.55 -1.88
CA HIS A 66 -3.81 -6.41 -0.87
C HIS A 66 -3.47 -5.67 0.43
N PHE A 67 -3.53 -4.34 0.44
CA PHE A 67 -3.46 -3.59 1.70
C PHE A 67 -4.75 -3.80 2.47
N GLU A 68 -4.61 -4.15 3.75
CA GLU A 68 -5.71 -4.22 4.71
C GLU A 68 -6.24 -2.82 5.02
N HIS A 69 -5.34 -1.84 5.20
CA HIS A 69 -5.73 -0.46 5.45
C HIS A 69 -4.68 0.54 4.96
N PHE A 70 -5.16 1.72 4.54
CA PHE A 70 -4.35 2.86 4.12
C PHE A 70 -4.47 4.00 5.13
N PHE A 71 -3.38 4.33 5.81
CA PHE A 71 -3.26 5.57 6.58
C PHE A 71 -2.60 6.63 5.69
N VAL A 72 -3.38 7.63 5.29
CA VAL A 72 -2.96 8.68 4.36
C VAL A 72 -2.79 10.03 5.04
N GLN A 73 -1.97 10.90 4.45
CA GLN A 73 -1.62 12.19 5.07
C GLN A 73 -2.68 13.27 4.84
N ASP A 74 -3.38 13.23 3.70
CA ASP A 74 -4.29 14.29 3.27
C ASP A 74 -5.67 13.77 2.81
N GLU A 75 -6.64 14.67 2.79
CA GLU A 75 -8.02 14.38 2.36
C GLU A 75 -8.10 14.05 0.87
N ALA A 76 -7.25 14.68 0.04
CA ALA A 76 -7.21 14.42 -1.40
C ALA A 76 -6.87 12.96 -1.70
N SER A 77 -5.98 12.35 -0.89
CA SER A 77 -5.61 10.95 -0.97
C SER A 77 -6.77 10.03 -0.57
N VAL A 78 -7.53 10.39 0.47
CA VAL A 78 -8.76 9.66 0.87
C VAL A 78 -9.74 9.65 -0.29
N GLN A 79 -10.06 10.83 -0.84
CA GLN A 79 -11.02 10.99 -1.93
C GLN A 79 -10.58 10.23 -3.18
N LEU A 80 -9.30 10.30 -3.55
CA LEU A 80 -8.77 9.61 -4.72
C LEU A 80 -8.83 8.08 -4.57
N LEU A 81 -8.54 7.56 -3.37
CA LEU A 81 -8.69 6.13 -3.06
C LEU A 81 -10.17 5.70 -3.15
N GLN A 82 -11.08 6.48 -2.56
CA GLN A 82 -12.52 6.19 -2.60
C GLN A 82 -13.10 6.21 -4.02
N GLN A 83 -12.71 7.19 -4.85
CA GLN A 83 -13.07 7.27 -6.27
C GLN A 83 -12.63 6.02 -7.06
N HIS A 84 -11.62 5.31 -6.57
CA HIS A 84 -11.11 4.08 -7.18
C HIS A 84 -11.54 2.81 -6.44
N GLY A 85 -12.52 2.91 -5.55
CA GLY A 85 -13.16 1.78 -4.89
C GLY A 85 -12.33 1.17 -3.75
N PHE A 86 -11.55 2.00 -3.06
CA PHE A 86 -10.88 1.65 -1.81
C PHE A 86 -11.60 2.36 -0.65
N SER A 87 -12.26 1.59 0.20
CA SER A 87 -12.99 2.09 1.39
C SER A 87 -12.18 1.97 2.69
N ASN A 88 -11.07 1.24 2.65
CA ASN A 88 -10.20 0.96 3.78
C ASN A 88 -9.10 2.02 3.93
N CYS A 89 -9.49 3.30 4.02
CA CYS A 89 -8.56 4.41 4.18
C CYS A 89 -8.97 5.35 5.32
N THR A 90 -7.96 5.84 6.06
CA THR A 90 -8.13 6.83 7.14
C THR A 90 -7.10 7.93 6.97
N ARG A 91 -7.53 9.18 7.13
CA ARG A 91 -6.60 10.32 7.22
C ARG A 91 -5.91 10.29 8.59
N ALA A 92 -4.61 10.03 8.60
CA ALA A 92 -3.77 10.01 9.80
C ALA A 92 -2.90 11.27 9.96
N GLY A 93 -2.90 12.16 8.96
CA GLY A 93 -2.07 13.38 8.96
C GLY A 93 -0.61 13.11 8.58
N ASP A 94 0.20 14.17 8.51
CA ASP A 94 1.65 14.06 8.35
C ASP A 94 2.28 13.87 9.73
N THR A 95 2.96 12.75 9.97
CA THR A 95 3.68 12.46 11.20
C THR A 95 4.89 13.39 11.42
N ARG A 96 5.18 14.30 10.49
CA ARG A 96 6.16 15.38 10.63
C ARG A 96 5.55 16.66 11.22
N ILE A 97 4.23 16.74 11.31
CA ILE A 97 3.48 17.88 11.87
C ILE A 97 2.78 17.41 13.15
N ASP A 98 3.52 16.73 14.04
CA ASP A 98 3.12 16.64 15.44
C ASP A 98 3.62 17.91 16.13
N ARG A 99 2.69 18.73 16.65
CA ARG A 99 2.93 19.82 17.59
C ARG A 99 1.98 19.65 18.77
#